data_AF-A0A3D0P4T2-F1
#
_entry.id   AF-A0A3D0P4T2-F1
#
_cell.length_a   1.000
_cell.length_b   1.000
_cell.length_c   1.000
_cell.angle_alpha   90.00
_cell.angle_beta   90.00
_cell.angle_gamma   90.00
#
_symmetry.space_group_name_H-M   'P 1'
#
loop_
_entity.id
_entity.type
_entity.pdbx_description
1 polymer ?
#
loop_
_entity_poly.entity_id
_entity_poly.type
_entity_poly.pdbx_seq_one_letter_code
_entity_poly.pdbx_strand_id
1 'polypeptide(L)' 'MALRRSLSFSLSILLLSLSLTAQPAKRPMSLNDIFKIKNVSDPQISPDGEWVAYVVSTIDEK' A
#
# COMPACT_ATOMS: atom_id res chain seq x y z
N MET A 1 34.46 -6.78 27.82
CA MET A 1 33.93 -6.72 26.43
C MET A 1 32.49 -7.18 26.29
N ALA A 2 32.01 -8.19 27.02
CA ALA A 2 30.63 -8.69 26.91
C ALA A 2 29.55 -7.65 27.26
N LEU A 3 29.77 -6.81 28.27
CA LEU A 3 28.78 -5.84 28.78
C LEU A 3 28.55 -4.64 27.83
N ARG A 4 29.58 -4.26 27.06
CA ARG A 4 29.49 -3.20 26.05
C ARG A 4 28.80 -3.71 24.78
N ARG A 5 29.03 -4.98 24.42
CA ARG A 5 28.38 -5.65 23.29
C ARG A 5 26.89 -5.89 23.54
N SER A 6 26.49 -6.26 24.76
CA SER A 6 25.08 -6.40 25.13
C SER A 6 24.34 -5.06 25.14
N LEU A 7 24.99 -3.97 25.59
CA LEU A 7 24.40 -2.63 25.57
C LEU A 7 24.14 -2.12 24.14
N SER A 8 25.08 -2.34 23.22
CA SER A 8 24.90 -2.00 21.81
C SER A 8 23.76 -2.79 21.16
N PHE A 9 23.62 -4.07 21.51
CA PHE A 9 22.55 -4.93 20.97
C PHE A 9 21.17 -4.48 21.46
N SER A 10 21.04 -4.16 22.76
CA SER A 10 19.80 -3.60 23.32
C SER A 10 19.45 -2.25 22.70
N LEU A 11 20.45 -1.39 22.44
CA LEU A 11 20.22 -0.10 21.79
C LEU A 11 19.77 -0.27 20.33
N SER A 12 20.36 -1.21 19.59
CA SER A 12 19.93 -1.53 18.22
C SER A 12 18.50 -2.07 18.16
N ILE A 13 18.12 -2.93 19.11
CA ILE A 13 16.74 -3.45 19.22
C ILE A 13 15.76 -2.31 19.54
N LEU A 14 16.13 -1.42 20.47
CA LEU A 14 15.32 -0.26 20.81
C LEU A 14 15.13 0.66 19.59
N LEU A 15 16.20 0.99 18.87
CA LEU A 15 16.13 1.82 17.67
C LEU A 15 15.26 1.21 16.57
N LEU A 16 15.36 -0.11 16.35
CA LEU A 16 14.53 -0.80 15.37
C LEU A 16 13.05 -0.80 15.73
N SER A 17 12.73 -0.91 17.03
CA SER A 17 11.35 -0.86 17.52
C SER A 17 10.68 0.51 17.32
N LEU A 18 11.45 1.61 17.43
CA LEU A 18 10.95 2.96 17.16
C LEU A 18 10.65 3.20 15.68
N SER A 19 11.37 2.54 14.77
CA SER A 19 11.11 2.65 13.32
C SER A 19 9.77 2.01 12.91
N LEU A 20 9.31 0.99 13.64
CA LEU A 20 8.02 0.34 13.35
C LEU A 20 6.81 1.22 13.69
N THR A 21 6.93 2.11 14.68
CA THR A 21 5.84 3.00 15.12
C THR A 21 5.75 4.30 14.32
N ALA A 22 6.76 4.62 13.51
CA ALA A 22 6.83 5.85 12.72
C ALA A 22 6.06 5.77 11.38
N GLN A 23 5.12 4.84 11.25
CA GLN A 23 4.31 4.76 10.05
C GLN A 23 3.38 5.98 9.97
N PRO A 24 3.39 6.73 8.86
CA PRO A 24 2.44 7.82 8.67
C PRO A 24 1.01 7.27 8.77
N ALA A 25 0.16 7.96 9.53
CA ALA A 25 -1.23 7.56 9.68
C ALA A 25 -1.91 7.51 8.31
N LYS A 26 -2.59 6.40 8.00
CA LYS A 26 -3.39 6.30 6.77
C LYS A 26 -4.48 7.35 6.81
N ARG A 27 -4.65 8.13 5.74
CA ARG A 27 -5.73 9.10 5.64
C ARG A 27 -7.09 8.38 5.64
N PRO A 28 -8.09 8.84 6.41
CA PRO A 28 -9.46 8.35 6.30
C PRO A 28 -10.01 8.57 4.89
N MET A 29 -10.84 7.62 4.42
CA MET A 29 -11.57 7.77 3.15
C MET A 29 -12.57 8.93 3.26
N SER A 30 -12.61 9.79 2.26
CA SER A 30 -13.59 10.86 2.11
C SER A 30 -14.57 10.55 0.98
N LEU A 31 -15.72 11.23 0.96
CA LEU A 31 -16.70 11.11 -0.13
C LEU A 31 -16.07 11.37 -1.50
N ASN A 32 -15.17 12.36 -1.58
CA ASN A 32 -14.46 12.69 -2.82
C ASN A 32 -13.57 11.56 -3.34
N ASP A 33 -13.21 10.58 -2.50
CA ASP A 33 -12.43 9.44 -2.94
C ASP A 33 -13.27 8.45 -3.76
N ILE A 34 -14.60 8.44 -3.60
CA ILE A 34 -15.51 7.56 -4.34
C ILE A 34 -15.43 7.82 -5.84
N PHE A 35 -15.40 9.10 -6.24
CA PHE A 35 -15.26 9.51 -7.64
C PHE A 35 -13.90 9.14 -8.25
N LYS A 36 -12.90 8.85 -7.42
CA LYS A 36 -11.58 8.41 -7.88
C LYS A 36 -11.48 6.89 -8.06
N ILE A 37 -12.48 6.14 -7.58
CA ILE A 37 -12.51 4.68 -7.73
C ILE A 37 -12.87 4.35 -9.18
N LYS A 38 -12.02 3.56 -9.83
CA LYS A 38 -12.28 2.93 -11.13
C LYS A 38 -12.69 1.49 -10.89
N ASN A 39 -13.86 1.09 -11.38
CA ASN A 39 -14.30 -0.30 -11.31
C ASN A 39 -13.93 -1.01 -12.61
N VAL A 40 -13.11 -2.06 -12.52
CA VAL A 40 -12.59 -2.82 -13.66
C VAL A 40 -13.33 -4.16 -13.73
N SER A 41 -13.83 -4.53 -14.91
CA SER A 41 -14.61 -5.75 -15.09
C SER A 41 -14.44 -6.34 -16.49
N ASP A 42 -14.94 -7.56 -16.66
CA ASP A 42 -14.98 -8.31 -17.93
C ASP A 42 -13.62 -8.36 -18.67
N PRO A 43 -12.57 -8.95 -18.05
CA PRO A 43 -11.30 -9.12 -18.74
C PRO A 43 -11.40 -10.23 -19.80
N GLN A 44 -10.98 -9.92 -21.02
CA GLN A 44 -10.95 -10.84 -22.16
C GLN A 44 -9.55 -10.86 -22.77
N ILE A 45 -8.95 -12.05 -22.84
CA ILE A 45 -7.60 -12.25 -23.36
C ILE A 45 -7.68 -12.46 -24.89
N SER A 46 -6.76 -11.87 -25.64
CA SER A 46 -6.65 -12.10 -27.08
C SER A 46 -6.25 -13.56 -27.40
N PRO A 47 -6.57 -14.09 -28.59
CA PRO A 47 -6.24 -15.47 -28.94
C PRO A 47 -4.73 -15.80 -28.94
N ASP A 48 -3.89 -14.81 -29.25
CA ASP A 48 -2.42 -14.90 -29.20
C ASP A 48 -1.85 -14.66 -27.78
N GLY A 49 -2.69 -14.25 -26.83
CA GLY A 49 -2.31 -14.00 -25.43
C GLY A 49 -1.55 -12.70 -25.19
N GLU A 50 -1.34 -11.87 -26.21
CA GLU A 50 -0.57 -10.63 -26.08
C GLU A 50 -1.35 -9.48 -25.42
N TRP A 51 -2.68 -9.52 -25.46
CA TRP A 51 -3.54 -8.42 -25.05
C TRP A 51 -4.68 -8.86 -24.12
N VAL A 52 -5.12 -7.93 -23.27
CA VAL A 52 -6.33 -8.08 -22.46
C VAL A 52 -7.21 -6.85 -22.63
N ALA A 53 -8.40 -7.03 -23.19
CA ALA A 53 -9.45 -6.03 -23.20
C ALA A 53 -10.24 -6.09 -21.88
N TYR A 54 -10.68 -4.95 -21.36
CA TYR A 54 -11.46 -4.88 -20.12
C TYR A 54 -12.36 -3.64 -20.12
N VAL A 55 -13.39 -3.67 -19.28
CA VAL A 55 -14.34 -2.57 -19.09
C VAL A 55 -13.95 -1.78 -17.84
N VAL A 56 -13.91 -0.45 -17.97
CA VAL A 56 -13.74 0.47 -16.83
C VAL A 56 -14.99 1.32 -16.68
N SER A 57 -15.63 1.26 -15.51
CA SER A 57 -16.69 2.18 -15.12
C SER A 57 -16.22 3.16 -14.04
N THR A 58 -16.69 4.40 -14.15
CA THR A 58 -16.39 5.50 -13.23
C THR A 58 -17.67 6.20 -12.82
N ILE A 59 -17.67 6.80 -11.63
CA ILE A 59 -18.77 7.63 -11.14
C ILE A 59 -18.38 9.08 -11.40
N ASP A 60 -19.25 9.83 -12.07
CA ASP A 60 -19.04 11.26 -12.34
C ASP A 60 -19.55 12.12 -11.18
N GLU A 61 -18.88 13.25 -10.93
CA GLU A 61 -19.32 14.24 -9.95
C GLU A 61 -20.22 15.24 -10.67
N LYS A 62 -21.44 15.44 -10.17
CA LYS A 62 -22.41 16.38 -10.76
C LYS A 62 -22.34 17.75 -10.11
#